data_AF-A0A966WU04-F1
#
_entry.id   AF-A0A966WU04-F1
#
_cell.length_a   1.000
_cell.length_b   1.000
_cell.length_c   1.000
_cell.angle_alpha   90.00
_cell.angle_beta   90.00
_cell.angle_gamma   90.00
#
_symmetry.space_group_name_H-M   'P 1'
#
loop_
_entity.id
_entity.type
_entity.pdbx_description
1 polymer ?
#
loop_
_entity_poly.entity_id
_entity_poly.type
_entity_poly.pdbx_seq_one_letter_code
_entity_poly.pdbx_strand_id
1 'polypeptide(L)'
;VAFGPALITSRQDYARSGGHAAVANKVVEDWFLAHHYERAGLPVSAFIGQGLLNYRMYPGGLGEMVTGFDKNFATAAGEVRWPWMLAVVLWLSGLFWAAWCLPASLLGWPLLGNPSPLANLALYGAFALQLAVISRHVGSFSWINLVFPVPVLFFIGVFVLAILNLERGTIRWKQRVFRTR
;
A
#
# COMPACT_ATOMS: atom_id res chain seq x y z
N VAL A 1 -6.04 10.70 -10.15
CA VAL A 1 -4.98 10.26 -9.19
C VAL A 1 -3.62 10.34 -9.87
N ALA A 2 -2.62 10.92 -9.21
CA ALA A 2 -1.22 10.93 -9.67
C ALA A 2 -0.32 10.21 -8.66
N PHE A 3 0.83 9.69 -9.11
CA PHE A 3 1.75 8.90 -8.30
C PHE A 3 3.19 9.38 -8.51
N GLY A 4 3.89 9.65 -7.40
CA GLY A 4 5.10 10.49 -7.36
C GLY A 4 6.46 9.94 -7.81
N PRO A 5 6.68 8.70 -8.25
CA PRO A 5 8.00 8.32 -8.75
C PRO A 5 8.43 9.12 -9.98
N ALA A 6 7.46 9.50 -10.82
CA ALA A 6 7.68 10.34 -11.99
C ALA A 6 6.39 11.06 -12.38
N LEU A 7 6.46 12.38 -12.53
CA LEU A 7 5.36 13.22 -12.99
C LEU A 7 5.83 14.03 -14.20
N ILE A 8 5.00 14.08 -15.24
CA ILE A 8 5.27 14.84 -16.46
C ILE A 8 4.09 15.78 -16.68
N THR A 9 4.40 17.05 -16.90
CA THR A 9 3.40 18.10 -17.13
C THR A 9 4.03 19.27 -17.88
N SER A 10 3.23 20.03 -18.61
CA SER A 10 3.69 21.25 -19.25
C SER A 10 3.98 22.33 -18.21
N ARG A 11 4.93 23.23 -18.50
CA ARG A 11 5.23 24.37 -17.61
C ARG A 11 3.99 25.25 -17.38
N GLN A 12 3.15 25.41 -18.41
CA GLN A 12 1.95 26.23 -18.33
C GLN A 12 0.91 25.61 -17.40
N ASP A 13 0.66 24.31 -17.53
CA ASP A 13 -0.30 23.59 -16.68
C ASP A 13 0.19 23.46 -15.23
N TYR A 14 1.50 23.32 -15.04
CA TYR A 14 2.12 23.37 -13.72
C TYR A 14 1.91 24.71 -13.02
N ALA A 15 2.08 25.82 -13.74
CA ALA A 15 1.81 27.15 -13.18
C ALA A 15 0.31 27.35 -12.90
N ARG A 16 -0.58 26.88 -13.78
CA ARG A 16 -2.04 26.99 -13.62
C ARG A 16 -2.58 26.22 -12.41
N SER A 17 -1.99 25.07 -12.08
CA SER A 17 -2.37 24.29 -10.90
C SER A 17 -1.84 24.86 -9.58
N GLY A 18 -0.94 25.86 -9.63
CA GLY A 18 -0.23 26.41 -8.47
C GLY A 18 1.05 25.65 -8.11
N GLY A 19 1.37 24.58 -8.85
CA GLY A 19 2.58 23.79 -8.68
C GLY A 19 2.73 23.17 -7.28
N HIS A 20 3.96 22.81 -6.92
CA HIS A 20 4.24 22.19 -5.62
C HIS A 20 4.11 23.18 -4.44
N ALA A 21 4.13 24.49 -4.70
CA ALA A 21 3.85 25.48 -3.66
C ALA A 21 2.45 25.32 -3.07
N ALA A 22 1.47 24.92 -3.88
CA ALA A 22 0.09 24.70 -3.44
C ALA A 22 -0.07 23.47 -2.52
N VAL A 23 0.86 22.52 -2.57
CA VAL A 23 0.80 21.25 -1.82
C VAL A 23 1.96 21.07 -0.83
N ALA A 24 2.78 22.11 -0.61
CA ALA A 24 3.96 22.03 0.26
C ALA A 24 3.65 21.69 1.73
N ASN A 25 2.41 21.92 2.17
CA ASN A 25 1.93 21.56 3.51
C ASN A 25 1.24 20.19 3.57
N LYS A 26 1.22 19.44 2.46
CA LYS A 26 0.57 18.14 2.36
C LYS A 26 1.57 17.01 2.46
N VAL A 27 1.11 15.92 3.06
CA VAL A 27 1.92 14.73 3.31
C VAL A 27 2.05 13.88 2.03
N VAL A 28 0.96 13.75 1.26
CA VAL A 28 0.89 13.03 -0.02
C VAL A 28 0.75 14.03 -1.17
N GLU A 29 1.84 14.74 -1.45
CA GLU A 29 1.89 15.87 -2.39
C GLU A 29 1.31 15.50 -3.77
N ASP A 30 1.65 14.32 -4.31
CA ASP A 30 1.22 13.88 -5.65
C ASP A 30 -0.30 13.74 -5.78
N TRP A 31 -0.94 13.21 -4.75
CA TRP A 31 -2.39 12.99 -4.74
C TRP A 31 -3.14 14.32 -4.67
N PHE A 32 -2.69 15.24 -3.80
CA PHE A 32 -3.28 16.57 -3.72
C PHE A 32 -2.99 17.40 -4.98
N LEU A 33 -1.81 17.23 -5.59
CA LEU A 33 -1.47 17.90 -6.84
C LEU A 33 -2.43 17.47 -7.96
N ALA A 34 -2.76 16.18 -8.05
CA ALA A 34 -3.78 15.69 -8.98
C ALA A 34 -5.13 16.40 -8.78
N HIS A 35 -5.57 16.58 -7.54
CA HIS A 35 -6.83 17.28 -7.24
C HIS A 35 -6.78 18.76 -7.64
N HIS A 36 -5.62 19.41 -7.51
CA HIS A 36 -5.41 20.77 -8.00
C HIS A 36 -5.48 20.87 -9.53
N TYR A 37 -4.96 19.87 -10.25
CA TYR A 37 -5.11 19.79 -11.71
C TYR A 37 -6.58 19.59 -12.11
N GLU A 38 -7.29 18.67 -11.45
CA GLU A 38 -8.71 18.42 -11.72
C GLU A 38 -9.56 19.69 -11.45
N ARG A 39 -9.29 20.42 -10.37
CA ARG A 39 -9.93 21.71 -10.07
C ARG A 39 -9.62 22.81 -11.09
N ALA A 40 -8.44 22.76 -11.71
CA ALA A 40 -8.06 23.68 -12.79
C ALA A 40 -8.63 23.27 -14.17
N GLY A 41 -9.44 22.20 -14.22
CA GLY A 41 -10.02 21.68 -15.45
C GLY A 41 -8.99 20.95 -16.34
N LEU A 42 -7.88 20.49 -15.76
CA LEU A 42 -6.82 19.82 -16.47
C LEU A 42 -6.95 18.29 -16.32
N PRO A 43 -6.68 17.52 -17.39
CA PRO A 43 -6.74 16.07 -17.32
C PRO A 43 -5.60 15.51 -16.47
N VAL A 44 -5.90 14.49 -15.67
CA VAL A 44 -4.90 13.73 -14.92
C VAL A 44 -5.01 12.26 -15.32
N SER A 45 -3.90 11.68 -15.75
CA SER A 45 -3.81 10.27 -16.14
C SER A 45 -2.66 9.59 -15.40
N ALA A 46 -2.89 8.37 -14.94
CA ALA A 46 -1.88 7.52 -14.31
C ALA A 46 -1.59 6.33 -15.21
N PHE A 47 -0.31 6.09 -15.50
CA PHE A 47 0.14 4.99 -16.35
C PHE A 47 1.04 4.05 -15.56
N ILE A 48 0.91 2.75 -15.82
CA ILE A 48 1.81 1.74 -15.28
C ILE A 48 3.09 1.81 -16.14
N GLY A 49 4.16 2.39 -15.59
CA GLY A 49 5.46 2.59 -16.27
C GLY A 49 6.30 1.32 -16.41
N GLN A 50 5.67 0.14 -16.53
CA GLN A 50 6.37 -1.15 -16.59
C GLN A 50 7.35 -1.18 -17.77
N GLY A 51 8.63 -1.45 -17.48
CA GLY A 51 9.69 -1.49 -18.49
C GLY A 51 10.24 -0.13 -18.94
N LEU A 52 9.65 0.98 -18.48
CA LEU A 52 10.11 2.35 -18.82
C LEU A 52 10.80 3.04 -17.64
N LEU A 53 10.34 2.78 -16.42
CA LEU A 53 10.87 3.41 -15.20
C LEU A 53 11.14 2.36 -14.12
N ASN A 54 12.36 2.33 -13.62
CA ASN A 54 12.73 1.57 -12.43
C ASN A 54 12.96 2.53 -11.27
N TYR A 55 12.17 2.38 -10.22
CA TYR A 55 12.23 3.24 -9.04
C TYR A 55 12.32 2.40 -7.77
N ARG A 56 13.23 2.78 -6.87
CA ARG A 56 13.35 2.19 -5.54
C ARG A 56 12.90 3.23 -4.50
N MET A 57 11.71 3.00 -3.93
CA MET A 57 11.08 3.92 -2.97
C MET A 57 11.84 4.04 -1.65
N TYR A 58 12.43 2.94 -1.16
CA TYR A 58 13.13 2.87 0.12
C TYR A 58 14.55 2.34 -0.06
N PRO A 59 15.53 3.21 -0.36
CA PRO A 59 16.93 2.82 -0.44
C PRO A 59 17.49 2.43 0.94
N GLY A 60 17.03 3.04 2.04
CA GLY A 60 17.45 2.76 3.42
C GLY A 60 16.91 1.47 4.04
N GLY A 61 16.22 0.63 3.26
CA GLY A 61 15.76 -0.68 3.70
C GLY A 61 14.45 -0.64 4.53
N LEU A 62 14.27 -1.64 5.39
CA LEU A 62 13.01 -1.89 6.10
C LEU A 62 12.62 -0.73 7.04
N GLY A 63 13.58 -0.05 7.66
CA GLY A 63 13.32 1.07 8.56
C GLY A 63 12.63 2.24 7.85
N GLU A 64 13.17 2.70 6.71
CA GLU A 64 12.53 3.75 5.91
C GLU A 64 11.17 3.29 5.35
N MET A 65 11.03 2.00 5.04
CA MET A 65 9.76 1.43 4.57
C MET A 65 8.66 1.53 5.64
N VAL A 66 8.95 1.15 6.89
CA VAL A 66 7.99 1.28 8.00
C VAL A 66 7.58 2.75 8.19
N THR A 67 8.54 3.67 8.21
CA THR A 67 8.23 5.10 8.38
C THR A 67 7.46 5.68 7.18
N GLY A 68 7.76 5.22 5.97
CA GLY A 68 7.05 5.66 4.76
C GLY A 68 5.62 5.14 4.68
N PHE A 69 5.40 3.91 5.15
CA PHE A 69 4.05 3.36 5.29
C PHE A 69 3.23 4.10 6.35
N ASP A 70 3.80 4.39 7.51
CA ASP A 70 3.15 5.16 8.58
C ASP A 70 2.65 6.53 8.06
N LYS A 71 3.51 7.23 7.30
CA LYS A 71 3.18 8.49 6.62
C LYS A 71 1.98 8.37 5.68
N ASN A 72 1.98 7.35 4.82
CA ASN A 72 0.90 7.13 3.86
C ASN A 72 -0.40 6.71 4.55
N PHE A 73 -0.30 5.90 5.62
CA PHE A 73 -1.45 5.39 6.35
C PHE A 73 -2.23 6.48 7.06
N ALA A 74 -1.54 7.40 7.73
CA ALA A 74 -2.20 8.50 8.41
C ALA A 74 -2.97 9.42 7.45
N THR A 75 -2.49 9.55 6.21
CA THR A 75 -3.18 10.33 5.17
C THR A 75 -4.33 9.52 4.55
N ALA A 76 -4.13 8.22 4.30
CA ALA A 76 -5.13 7.35 3.72
C ALA A 76 -6.33 7.09 4.66
N ALA A 77 -6.10 6.98 5.97
CA ALA A 77 -7.15 6.73 6.96
C ALA A 77 -8.19 7.87 7.03
N GLY A 78 -7.80 9.10 6.70
CA GLY A 78 -8.72 10.25 6.67
C GLY A 78 -9.50 10.40 5.36
N GLU A 79 -9.00 9.86 4.25
CA GLU A 79 -9.52 10.14 2.89
C GLU A 79 -10.21 8.94 2.23
N VAL A 80 -9.96 7.71 2.70
CA VAL A 80 -10.58 6.49 2.13
C VAL A 80 -12.00 6.32 2.65
N ARG A 81 -12.97 6.12 1.73
CA ARG A 81 -14.37 5.86 2.11
C ARG A 81 -14.50 4.52 2.84
N TRP A 82 -15.29 4.50 3.91
CA TRP A 82 -15.50 3.35 4.80
C TRP A 82 -15.79 1.99 4.11
N PRO A 83 -16.63 1.91 3.05
CA PRO A 83 -16.91 0.62 2.40
C PRO A 83 -15.68 -0.01 1.74
N TRP A 84 -14.80 0.82 1.17
CA TRP A 84 -13.56 0.34 0.53
C TRP A 84 -12.55 -0.13 1.57
N MET A 85 -12.47 0.55 2.71
CA MET A 85 -11.63 0.11 3.82
C MET A 85 -12.08 -1.26 4.34
N LEU A 86 -13.38 -1.49 4.51
CA LEU A 86 -13.92 -2.80 4.89
C LEU A 86 -13.57 -3.89 3.88
N ALA A 87 -13.70 -3.62 2.58
CA ALA A 87 -13.36 -4.58 1.54
C ALA A 87 -11.87 -4.99 1.59
N VAL A 88 -10.97 -4.02 1.81
CA VAL A 88 -9.53 -4.27 1.99
C VAL A 88 -9.26 -5.11 3.23
N VAL A 89 -9.90 -4.78 4.36
CA VAL A 89 -9.74 -5.53 5.62
C VAL A 89 -10.23 -6.98 5.46
N LEU A 90 -11.40 -7.19 4.84
CA LEU A 90 -11.92 -8.53 4.56
C LEU A 90 -11.00 -9.33 3.65
N TRP A 91 -10.44 -8.70 2.61
CA TRP A 91 -9.49 -9.34 1.71
C TRP A 91 -8.19 -9.73 2.41
N LEU A 92 -7.61 -8.85 3.23
CA LEU A 92 -6.44 -9.16 4.06
C LEU A 92 -6.71 -10.26 5.09
N SER A 93 -7.92 -10.28 5.65
CA SER A 93 -8.34 -11.33 6.59
C SER A 93 -8.42 -12.69 5.89
N GLY A 94 -8.91 -12.73 4.64
CA GLY A 94 -8.92 -13.95 3.81
C GLY A 94 -7.52 -14.46 3.49
N LEU A 95 -6.57 -13.56 3.18
CA LEU A 95 -5.16 -13.89 2.98
C LEU A 95 -4.53 -14.50 4.23
N PHE A 96 -4.80 -13.90 5.40
CA PHE A 96 -4.31 -14.41 6.68
C PHE A 96 -4.90 -15.78 7.01
N TRP A 97 -6.20 -15.95 6.77
CA TRP A 97 -6.89 -17.23 6.94
C TRP A 97 -6.28 -18.32 6.07
N ALA A 98 -6.07 -18.06 4.78
CA ALA A 98 -5.45 -19.01 3.86
C ALA A 98 -4.00 -19.37 4.24
N ALA A 99 -3.24 -18.39 4.77
CA ALA A 99 -1.90 -18.62 5.30
C ALA A 99 -1.90 -19.49 6.56
N TRP A 100 -2.91 -19.35 7.42
CA TRP A 100 -3.02 -20.07 8.70
C TRP A 100 -3.60 -21.48 8.56
N CYS A 101 -4.50 -21.71 7.61
CA CYS A 101 -5.12 -23.02 7.38
C CYS A 101 -4.11 -24.09 6.91
N LEU A 102 -3.02 -23.72 6.24
CA LEU A 102 -2.02 -24.68 5.74
C LEU A 102 -1.18 -25.30 6.88
N PRO A 103 -0.56 -24.51 7.77
CA PRO A 103 0.12 -25.05 8.96
C PRO A 103 -0.86 -25.74 9.92
N ALA A 104 -2.06 -25.20 10.12
CA ALA A 104 -3.06 -25.79 11.01
C ALA A 104 -3.50 -27.19 10.53
N SER A 105 -3.69 -27.37 9.21
CA SER A 105 -4.02 -28.65 8.60
C SER A 105 -2.86 -29.66 8.64
N LEU A 106 -1.61 -29.20 8.54
CA LEU A 106 -0.42 -30.05 8.61
C LEU A 106 -0.07 -30.49 10.04
N LEU A 107 -0.32 -29.62 11.03
CA LEU A 107 -0.06 -29.87 12.46
C LEU A 107 -1.25 -30.51 13.18
N GLY A 108 -2.36 -30.77 12.48
CA GLY A 108 -3.55 -31.42 13.04
C GLY A 108 -4.29 -30.58 14.07
N TRP A 109 -4.19 -29.25 14.01
CA TRP A 109 -4.81 -28.36 14.99
C TRP A 109 -6.33 -28.27 14.71
N PRO A 110 -7.21 -28.76 15.61
CA PRO A 110 -8.63 -28.96 15.31
C PRO A 110 -9.46 -27.66 15.32
N LEU A 111 -8.84 -26.51 15.61
CA LEU A 111 -9.59 -25.28 15.91
C LEU A 111 -9.97 -24.46 14.69
N LEU A 112 -9.35 -24.65 13.51
CA LEU A 112 -9.54 -23.73 12.37
C LEU A 112 -9.35 -24.42 11.00
N GLY A 113 -10.43 -24.98 10.44
CA GLY A 113 -10.52 -25.31 9.01
C GLY A 113 -10.67 -26.79 8.64
N ASN A 114 -11.14 -27.02 7.42
CA ASN A 114 -11.42 -28.34 6.85
C ASN A 114 -10.13 -29.21 6.88
N PRO A 115 -10.18 -30.45 7.41
CA PRO A 115 -9.01 -31.32 7.59
C PRO A 115 -8.37 -31.79 6.28
N SER A 116 -8.94 -31.45 5.11
CA SER A 116 -8.37 -31.81 3.81
C SER A 116 -7.15 -30.96 3.46
N PRO A 117 -5.91 -31.51 3.50
CA PRO A 117 -4.71 -30.76 3.15
C PRO A 117 -4.70 -30.32 1.68
N LEU A 118 -5.35 -31.07 0.79
CA LEU A 118 -5.48 -30.75 -0.64
C LEU A 118 -6.30 -29.48 -0.89
N ALA A 119 -7.42 -29.30 -0.16
CA ALA A 119 -8.26 -28.11 -0.30
C ALA A 119 -7.53 -26.85 0.21
N ASN A 120 -6.82 -26.97 1.33
CA ASN A 120 -6.03 -25.86 1.89
C ASN A 120 -4.83 -25.51 0.98
N LEU A 121 -4.18 -26.51 0.38
CA LEU A 121 -3.12 -26.30 -0.61
C LEU A 121 -3.65 -25.60 -1.87
N ALA A 122 -4.81 -26.00 -2.38
CA ALA A 122 -5.45 -25.37 -3.52
C ALA A 122 -5.82 -23.91 -3.25
N LEU A 123 -6.36 -23.62 -2.05
CA LEU A 123 -6.69 -22.26 -1.63
C LEU A 123 -5.45 -21.37 -1.55
N TYR A 124 -4.37 -21.87 -0.95
CA TYR A 124 -3.09 -21.17 -0.88
C TYR A 124 -2.48 -20.95 -2.26
N GLY A 125 -2.52 -21.97 -3.13
CA GLY A 125 -2.08 -21.85 -4.51
C GLY A 125 -2.86 -20.80 -5.29
N ALA A 126 -4.18 -20.73 -5.10
CA ALA A 126 -5.04 -19.72 -5.72
C ALA A 126 -4.68 -18.31 -5.26
N PHE A 127 -4.47 -18.08 -3.95
CA PHE A 127 -4.04 -16.78 -3.43
C PHE A 127 -2.62 -16.42 -3.88
N ALA A 128 -1.68 -17.36 -3.87
CA ALA A 128 -0.32 -17.15 -4.37
C ALA A 128 -0.33 -16.79 -5.87
N LEU A 129 -1.17 -17.45 -6.67
CA LEU A 129 -1.34 -17.13 -8.09
C LEU A 129 -1.98 -15.74 -8.27
N GLN A 130 -3.01 -15.40 -7.49
CA GLN A 130 -3.65 -14.09 -7.52
C GLN A 130 -2.63 -12.98 -7.21
N LEU A 131 -1.83 -13.15 -6.15
CA LEU A 131 -0.75 -12.22 -5.80
C LEU A 131 0.32 -12.14 -6.88
N ALA A 132 0.69 -13.28 -7.48
CA ALA A 132 1.64 -13.30 -8.59
C ALA A 132 1.11 -12.52 -9.80
N VAL A 133 -0.15 -12.69 -10.19
CA VAL A 133 -0.77 -11.96 -11.31
C VAL A 133 -0.81 -10.45 -11.04
N ILE A 134 -1.21 -10.04 -9.84
CA ILE A 134 -1.28 -8.62 -9.48
C ILE A 134 0.11 -8.00 -9.40
N SER A 135 1.03 -8.63 -8.68
CA SER A 135 2.39 -8.10 -8.46
C SER A 135 3.22 -8.02 -9.73
N ARG A 136 2.99 -8.90 -10.72
CA ARG A 136 3.63 -8.86 -12.05
C ARG A 136 3.47 -7.51 -12.76
N HIS A 137 2.38 -6.79 -12.50
CA HIS A 137 2.12 -5.47 -13.09
C HIS A 137 2.79 -4.34 -12.31
N VAL A 138 3.17 -4.57 -11.06
CA VAL A 138 3.70 -3.56 -10.14
C VAL A 138 5.23 -3.66 -9.98
N GLY A 139 5.82 -4.86 -10.12
CA GLY A 139 7.27 -5.04 -10.04
C GLY A 139 7.76 -6.49 -10.10
N SER A 140 9.07 -6.69 -9.91
CA SER A 140 9.78 -7.97 -10.01
C SER A 140 9.76 -8.79 -8.71
N PHE A 141 8.58 -8.96 -8.09
CA PHE A 141 8.43 -9.61 -6.77
C PHE A 141 8.29 -11.14 -6.82
N SER A 142 8.97 -11.81 -7.76
CA SER A 142 8.65 -13.18 -8.18
C SER A 142 8.63 -14.23 -7.06
N TRP A 143 9.66 -14.29 -6.20
CA TRP A 143 9.78 -15.33 -5.18
C TRP A 143 9.01 -15.01 -3.88
N ILE A 144 8.77 -13.72 -3.61
CA ILE A 144 8.17 -13.28 -2.34
C ILE A 144 6.67 -13.60 -2.28
N ASN A 145 6.02 -13.75 -3.43
CA ASN A 145 4.62 -14.16 -3.55
C ASN A 145 4.37 -15.61 -3.10
N LEU A 146 5.39 -16.48 -3.18
CA LEU A 146 5.30 -17.86 -2.68
C LEU A 146 5.37 -17.94 -1.16
N VAL A 147 6.00 -16.93 -0.54
CA VAL A 147 6.09 -16.75 0.91
C VAL A 147 5.22 -15.58 1.33
N PHE A 148 4.05 -15.42 0.70
CA PHE A 148 3.13 -14.30 1.00
C PHE A 148 2.71 -14.14 2.47
N PRO A 149 2.73 -15.17 3.35
CA PRO A 149 2.45 -14.97 4.77
C PRO A 149 3.42 -13.99 5.45
N VAL A 150 4.69 -13.95 5.01
CA VAL A 150 5.71 -13.08 5.61
C VAL A 150 5.46 -11.59 5.27
N PRO A 151 5.27 -11.19 3.99
CA PRO A 151 4.83 -9.83 3.65
C PRO A 151 3.51 -9.42 4.29
N VAL A 152 2.54 -10.35 4.41
CA VAL A 152 1.24 -10.07 5.06
C VAL A 152 1.44 -9.77 6.54
N LEU A 153 2.22 -10.58 7.27
CA LEU A 153 2.56 -10.32 8.67
C LEU A 153 3.32 -9.01 8.85
N PHE A 154 4.28 -8.73 7.97
CA PHE A 154 4.99 -7.45 7.97
C PHE A 154 4.01 -6.29 7.78
N PHE A 155 3.10 -6.38 6.81
CA PHE A 155 2.09 -5.36 6.55
C PHE A 155 1.16 -5.16 7.74
N ILE A 156 0.70 -6.23 8.38
CA ILE A 156 -0.11 -6.16 9.62
C ILE A 156 0.67 -5.48 10.74
N GLY A 157 1.95 -5.84 10.94
CA GLY A 157 2.79 -5.21 11.96
C GLY A 157 2.94 -3.70 11.72
N VAL A 158 3.18 -3.30 10.47
CA VAL A 158 3.24 -1.88 10.09
C VAL A 158 1.89 -1.19 10.26
N PHE A 159 0.78 -1.86 9.93
CA PHE A 159 -0.58 -1.34 10.10
C PHE A 159 -0.90 -1.06 11.57
N VAL A 160 -0.58 -1.99 12.47
CA VAL A 160 -0.75 -1.82 13.91
C VAL A 160 0.13 -0.68 14.43
N LEU A 161 1.40 -0.61 14.00
CA LEU A 161 2.29 0.49 14.35
C LEU A 161 1.74 1.85 13.88
N ALA A 162 1.16 1.90 12.68
CA ALA A 162 0.56 3.11 12.14
C ALA A 162 -0.67 3.55 12.94
N ILE A 163 -1.54 2.63 13.36
CA ILE A 163 -2.66 2.94 14.26
C ILE A 163 -2.16 3.51 15.59
N LEU A 164 -1.16 2.86 16.21
CA LEU A 164 -0.59 3.31 17.48
C LEU A 164 0.09 4.69 17.37
N ASN A 165 0.71 4.98 16.23
CA ASN A 165 1.32 6.29 15.96
C ASN A 165 0.27 7.36 15.63
N LEU A 166 -0.85 6.99 15.00
CA LEU A 166 -1.97 7.88 14.75
C LEU A 166 -2.59 8.37 16.07
N GLU A 167 -2.74 7.47 17.05
CA GLU A 167 -3.17 7.82 18.42
C GLU A 167 -2.18 8.76 19.14
N ARG A 168 -0.88 8.70 18.80
CA ARG A 168 0.16 9.60 19.33
C ARG A 168 0.22 10.97 18.65
N GLY A 169 -0.55 11.20 17.58
CA GLY A 169 -0.78 12.52 16.98
C GLY A 169 0.43 13.22 16.34
N THR A 170 1.57 12.53 16.19
CA THR A 170 2.80 13.12 15.65
C THR A 170 3.56 12.15 14.75
N ILE A 171 3.78 12.54 13.50
CA ILE A 171 4.54 11.77 12.53
C ILE A 171 5.88 12.47 12.29
N ARG A 172 6.99 11.77 12.54
CA ARG A 172 8.35 12.26 12.25
C ARG A 172 8.80 11.69 10.90
N TRP A 173 9.01 12.57 9.92
CA TRP A 173 9.52 12.19 8.60
C TRP A 173 10.71 13.05 8.21
N LYS A 174 11.88 12.43 7.99
CA LYS A 174 13.12 13.07 7.50
C LYS A 174 13.34 14.48 8.08
N GLN A 175 13.43 14.58 9.41
CA GLN A 175 13.63 15.81 10.19
C GLN A 175 12.43 16.78 10.29
N ARG A 176 11.27 16.45 9.70
CA ARG A 176 10.04 17.26 9.80
C ARG A 176 9.01 16.54 10.66
N VAL A 177 8.30 17.30 11.50
CA VAL A 177 7.20 16.79 12.34
C VAL A 177 5.88 17.26 11.73
N PHE A 178 5.04 16.31 11.31
CA PHE A 178 3.68 16.60 10.86
C PHE A 178 2.72 16.30 12.01
N ARG A 179 1.90 17.29 12.38
CA ARG A 179 0.74 17.06 13.26
C ARG A 179 -0.39 16.49 12.41
N THR A 180 -0.99 15.41 12.89
CA THR A 180 -2.14 14.75 12.26
C THR A 180 -3.49 15.32 12.72
N ARG A 181 -3.48 16.51 13.36
CA ARG A 181 -4.66 17.32 13.70
C ARG A 181 -4.51 18.73 13.17
#